data_AF-A0A3N5XK50-F1
#
_entry.id   AF-A0A3N5XK50-F1
#
_cell.length_a   1.000
_cell.length_b   1.000
_cell.length_c   1.000
_cell.angle_alpha   90.00
_cell.angle_beta   90.00
_cell.angle_gamma   90.00
#
_symmetry.space_group_name_H-M   'P 1'
#
loop_
_entity.id
_entity.type
_entity.pdbx_description
1 polymer ?
#
loop_
_entity_poly.entity_id
_entity_poly.type
_entity_poly.pdbx_seq_one_letter_code
_entity_poly.pdbx_strand_id
1 'polypeptide(L)'
;MTQPFIYDLDLDGLKSFLIALSEPAYRAQQIWQGLYQNLWTSPDEFSNLPKALREKLAEGLRWSALEPETVLQSRDGETIKTLFRLSDDRAIEAVLMRYESRRTLCISTQAGCAMGCVFCATGQMGFKRHLTAGEIVAQVMYYARQLKDQGEQVTNVVLMGMGEPFHNYQNTLKAIDRLNDPKGFNLGARRFTIS
;
A
#
# COMPACT_ATOMS: atom_id res chain seq x y z
N MET A 1 17.46 3.58 14.22
CA MET A 1 16.54 2.74 13.41
C MET A 1 15.67 3.70 12.62
N THR A 2 15.51 3.50 11.32
CA THR A 2 14.58 4.28 10.49
C THR A 2 13.15 4.03 10.95
N GLN A 3 12.35 5.09 11.05
CA GLN A 3 10.94 4.99 11.43
C GLN A 3 10.17 4.12 10.43
N PRO A 4 9.28 3.23 10.88
CA PRO A 4 8.48 2.40 9.98
C PRO A 4 7.43 3.27 9.26
N PHE A 5 6.95 2.78 8.12
CA PHE A 5 5.77 3.37 7.50
C PHE A 5 4.51 3.02 8.30
N ILE A 6 3.52 3.90 8.28
CA ILE A 6 2.23 3.66 8.94
C ILE A 6 1.58 2.36 8.49
N TYR A 7 1.70 2.02 7.20
CA TYR A 7 1.19 0.79 6.61
C TYR A 7 2.07 -0.45 6.87
N ASP A 8 3.28 -0.30 7.44
CA ASP A 8 4.08 -1.44 7.91
C ASP A 8 3.54 -2.02 9.21
N LEU A 9 2.73 -1.26 9.96
CA LEU A 9 2.12 -1.74 11.19
C LEU A 9 0.81 -2.44 10.88
N ASP A 10 0.63 -3.65 11.40
CA ASP A 10 -0.69 -4.27 11.51
C ASP A 10 -1.43 -3.71 12.73
N LEU A 11 -2.67 -4.15 12.96
CA LEU A 11 -3.48 -3.63 14.06
C LEU A 11 -2.82 -3.83 15.43
N ASP A 12 -2.14 -4.96 15.65
CA ASP A 12 -1.43 -5.23 16.90
C ASP A 12 -0.14 -4.41 17.00
N GLY A 13 0.59 -4.22 15.91
CA GLY A 13 1.72 -3.31 15.82
C GLY A 13 1.34 -1.86 16.16
N LEU A 14 0.17 -1.39 15.71
CA LEU A 14 -0.36 -0.08 16.11
C LEU A 14 -0.67 -0.03 17.61
N LYS A 15 -1.23 -1.10 18.20
CA LYS A 15 -1.46 -1.15 19.66
C LYS A 15 -0.14 -1.07 20.42
N SER A 16 0.86 -1.86 20.03
CA SER A 16 2.19 -1.84 20.64
C SER A 16 2.85 -0.46 20.52
N PHE A 17 2.74 0.18 19.35
CA PHE A 17 3.24 1.53 19.12
C PHE A 17 2.57 2.55 20.06
N LEU A 18 1.24 2.50 20.21
CA LEU A 18 0.52 3.39 21.12
C LEU A 18 0.89 3.16 22.59
N ILE A 19 1.01 1.91 23.02
CA ILE A 19 1.43 1.57 24.39
C ILE A 19 2.82 2.16 24.68
N ALA A 20 3.76 2.06 23.72
CA ALA A 20 5.09 2.65 23.86
C ALA A 20 5.07 4.19 24.00
N LEU A 21 4.04 4.85 23.45
CA LEU A 21 3.80 6.29 23.58
C LEU A 21 2.97 6.68 24.82
N SER A 22 2.67 5.72 25.70
CA SER A 22 1.77 5.88 26.84
C SER A 22 0.34 6.31 26.45
N GLU A 23 -0.13 5.81 25.29
CA GLU A 23 -1.46 6.10 24.75
C GLU A 23 -2.37 4.87 24.84
N PRO A 24 -3.70 5.04 25.01
CA PRO A 24 -4.60 3.90 25.12
C PRO A 24 -4.63 3.02 23.86
N ALA A 25 -4.39 1.72 24.02
CA ALA A 25 -4.30 0.76 22.90
C ALA A 25 -5.58 0.68 22.05
N TYR A 26 -6.76 0.98 22.60
CA TYR A 26 -8.01 0.94 21.85
C TYR A 26 -8.03 1.94 20.67
N ARG A 27 -7.22 3.01 20.73
CA ARG A 27 -7.11 3.99 19.65
C ARG A 27 -6.52 3.41 18.38
N ALA A 28 -5.83 2.26 18.45
CA ALA A 28 -5.35 1.54 17.27
C ALA A 28 -6.47 1.23 16.28
N GLN A 29 -7.66 0.89 16.79
CA GLN A 29 -8.83 0.61 15.94
C GLN A 29 -9.32 1.87 15.19
N GLN A 30 -9.24 3.04 15.83
CA GLN A 30 -9.58 4.32 15.21
C GLN A 30 -8.59 4.67 14.11
N ILE A 31 -7.30 4.44 14.36
CA ILE A 31 -6.24 4.63 13.36
C ILE A 31 -6.45 3.69 12.17
N TRP A 32 -6.70 2.41 12.44
CA TRP A 32 -6.94 1.37 11.44
C TRP A 32 -8.12 1.71 10.51
N GLN A 33 -9.26 2.11 11.09
CA GLN A 33 -10.43 2.52 10.31
C GLN A 33 -10.16 3.78 9.49
N GLY A 34 -9.49 4.78 10.08
CA GLY A 34 -9.12 5.99 9.37
C GLY A 34 -8.24 5.72 8.15
N LEU A 35 -7.24 4.84 8.30
CA LEU A 35 -6.34 4.43 7.22
C LEU A 35 -7.06 3.67 6.11
N TYR A 36 -7.84 2.66 6.45
CA TYR A 36 -8.32 1.68 5.47
C TYR A 36 -9.77 1.88 4.99
N GLN A 37 -10.61 2.56 5.76
CA GLN A 37 -12.01 2.83 5.40
C GLN A 37 -12.20 4.29 5.00
N ASN A 38 -11.69 5.22 5.82
CA ASN A 38 -11.78 6.64 5.49
C ASN A 38 -10.74 7.05 4.44
N LEU A 39 -9.66 6.27 4.30
CA LEU A 39 -8.53 6.49 3.39
C LEU A 39 -7.70 7.74 3.72
N TRP A 40 -7.65 8.11 5.00
CA TRP A 40 -6.87 9.25 5.47
C TRP A 40 -5.37 9.03 5.25
N THR A 41 -4.68 10.11 4.89
CA THR A 41 -3.28 10.09 4.42
C THR A 41 -2.31 10.81 5.35
N SER A 42 -2.84 11.58 6.29
CA SER A 42 -2.06 12.37 7.23
C SER A 42 -2.63 12.26 8.66
N PRO A 43 -1.79 12.46 9.69
CA PRO A 43 -2.26 12.49 11.08
C PRO A 43 -3.37 13.51 11.31
N ASP A 44 -3.36 14.64 10.62
CA ASP A 44 -4.29 15.75 10.83
C ASP A 44 -5.73 15.44 10.45
N GLU A 45 -5.94 14.46 9.57
CA GLU A 45 -7.27 14.01 9.17
C GLU A 45 -7.98 13.21 10.29
N PHE A 46 -7.23 12.72 11.29
CA PHE A 46 -7.78 11.97 12.43
C PHE A 46 -8.39 12.89 13.49
N SER A 47 -9.47 13.59 13.13
CA SER A 47 -10.18 14.54 14.01
C SER A 47 -10.76 13.89 15.28
N ASN A 48 -10.95 12.57 15.27
CA ASN A 48 -11.35 11.77 16.42
C ASN A 48 -10.20 11.48 17.41
N LEU A 49 -8.98 11.89 17.10
CA LEU A 49 -7.80 11.77 17.96
C LEU A 49 -7.39 13.14 18.54
N PRO A 50 -6.98 13.19 19.83
CA PRO A 50 -6.42 14.40 20.42
C PRO A 50 -5.24 14.93 19.61
N LYS A 51 -5.07 16.26 19.58
CA LYS A 51 -3.99 16.92 18.84
C LYS A 51 -2.60 16.37 19.23
N ALA A 52 -2.35 16.22 20.53
CA ALA A 52 -1.07 15.67 21.03
C ALA A 52 -0.77 14.26 20.50
N LEU A 53 -1.79 13.41 20.28
CA LEU A 53 -1.58 12.09 19.69
C LEU A 53 -1.29 12.18 18.20
N ARG A 54 -1.97 13.08 17.47
CA ARG A 54 -1.67 13.32 16.04
C ARG A 54 -0.24 13.79 15.83
N GLU A 55 0.25 14.68 16.70
CA GLU A 55 1.65 15.14 16.70
C GLU A 55 2.63 13.97 16.94
N LYS A 56 2.41 13.14 17.97
CA LYS A 56 3.23 11.95 18.20
C LYS A 56 3.23 10.96 17.03
N LEU A 57 2.09 10.78 16.36
CA LEU A 57 1.98 9.94 15.17
C LEU A 57 2.73 10.51 13.97
N ALA A 58 2.72 11.84 13.80
CA ALA A 58 3.47 12.53 12.76
C ALA A 58 4.99 12.37 12.97
N GLU A 59 5.41 12.46 14.23
CA GLU A 59 6.83 12.37 14.61
C GLU A 59 7.36 10.94 14.59
N GLY A 60 6.54 9.94 14.96
CA GLY A 60 7.01 8.57 15.15
C GLY A 60 6.88 7.66 13.94
N LEU A 61 6.09 8.03 12.93
CA LEU A 61 5.75 7.19 11.77
C LEU A 61 5.87 7.94 10.47
N ARG A 62 6.24 7.21 9.41
CA ARG A 62 6.28 7.73 8.06
C ARG A 62 4.93 7.51 7.36
N TRP A 63 4.30 8.58 6.91
CA TRP A 63 2.94 8.53 6.35
C TRP A 63 2.89 8.35 4.84
N SER A 64 3.94 8.77 4.14
CA SER A 64 4.09 8.56 2.70
C SER A 64 5.17 7.53 2.42
N ALA A 65 4.77 6.37 1.89
CA ALA A 65 5.69 5.34 1.42
C ALA A 65 6.03 5.48 -0.07
N LEU A 66 5.18 6.16 -0.83
CA LEU A 66 5.27 6.28 -2.29
C LEU A 66 5.02 7.73 -2.69
N GLU A 67 5.85 8.24 -3.59
CA GLU A 67 5.65 9.54 -4.23
C GLU A 67 5.33 9.32 -5.72
N PRO A 68 4.13 9.66 -6.22
CA PRO A 68 3.81 9.52 -7.63
C PRO A 68 4.61 10.53 -8.45
N GLU A 69 5.46 10.06 -9.36
CA GLU A 69 6.29 10.92 -10.21
C GLU A 69 5.70 11.13 -11.60
N THR A 70 5.16 10.07 -12.20
CA THR A 70 4.60 10.13 -13.54
C THR A 70 3.35 9.27 -13.60
N VAL A 71 2.27 9.85 -14.10
CA VAL A 71 1.00 9.17 -14.33
C VAL A 71 0.75 9.15 -15.83
N LEU A 72 0.59 7.96 -16.39
CA LEU A 72 0.26 7.74 -17.79
C LEU A 72 -1.13 7.10 -17.88
N GLN A 73 -1.91 7.55 -18.85
CA GLN A 73 -3.23 7.00 -19.13
C GLN A 73 -3.24 6.42 -20.55
N SER A 74 -3.92 5.28 -20.72
CA SER A 74 -4.18 4.69 -22.04
C SER A 74 -5.10 5.59 -22.87
N ARG A 75 -5.12 5.37 -24.20
CA ARG A 75 -5.93 6.18 -25.13
C ARG A 75 -7.43 6.11 -24.85
N ASP A 76 -7.92 4.96 -24.40
CA ASP A 76 -9.32 4.72 -24.03
C ASP A 76 -9.64 5.19 -22.60
N GLY A 77 -8.64 5.60 -21.82
CA GLY A 77 -8.84 6.07 -20.45
C GLY A 77 -8.97 4.97 -19.39
N GLU A 78 -9.11 3.71 -19.79
CA GLU A 78 -9.45 2.59 -18.90
C GLU A 78 -8.24 2.02 -18.14
N THR A 79 -7.02 2.39 -18.52
CA THR A 79 -5.79 1.97 -17.84
C THR A 79 -4.96 3.17 -17.41
N ILE A 80 -4.61 3.22 -16.13
CA ILE A 80 -3.74 4.24 -15.55
C ILE A 80 -2.51 3.54 -14.97
N LYS A 81 -1.32 3.92 -15.46
CA LYS A 81 -0.03 3.47 -14.94
C LYS A 81 0.62 4.62 -14.17
N THR A 82 1.04 4.35 -12.95
CA THR A 82 1.77 5.31 -12.12
C THR A 82 3.16 4.79 -11.83
N LEU A 83 4.17 5.62 -12.11
CA LEU A 83 5.53 5.47 -11.62
C LEU A 83 5.60 6.12 -10.23
N PHE A 84 6.05 5.35 -9.24
CA PHE A 84 6.28 5.83 -7.88
C PHE A 84 7.76 5.84 -7.57
N ARG A 85 8.25 6.94 -6.99
CA ARG A 85 9.53 6.99 -6.30
C ARG A 85 9.37 6.55 -4.86
N LEU A 86 10.27 5.67 -4.44
CA LEU A 86 10.43 5.17 -3.09
C LEU A 86 11.41 6.07 -2.32
N SER A 87 11.44 5.95 -1.00
CA SER A 87 12.28 6.83 -0.18
C SER A 87 13.78 6.65 -0.29
N ASP A 88 14.21 5.62 -1.01
CA ASP A 88 15.59 5.34 -1.34
C ASP A 88 15.87 5.59 -2.84
N ASP A 89 15.08 6.47 -3.46
CA ASP A 89 15.15 6.94 -4.85
C ASP A 89 15.03 5.85 -5.92
N ARG A 90 14.66 4.64 -5.53
CA ARG A 90 14.26 3.58 -6.45
C ARG A 90 12.85 3.86 -6.94
N ALA A 91 12.51 3.32 -8.12
CA ALA A 91 11.18 3.45 -8.68
C ALA A 91 10.49 2.09 -8.82
N ILE A 92 9.17 2.10 -8.67
CA ILE A 92 8.27 1.00 -9.00
C ILE A 92 7.08 1.50 -9.80
N GLU A 93 6.44 0.60 -10.54
CA GLU A 93 5.19 0.88 -11.23
C GLU A 93 4.04 0.15 -10.56
N ALA A 94 2.86 0.76 -10.58
CA ALA A 94 1.61 0.05 -10.34
C ALA A 94 0.55 0.54 -11.34
N VAL A 95 -0.42 -0.32 -11.65
CA VAL A 95 -1.41 -0.07 -12.70
C VAL A 95 -2.81 -0.26 -12.17
N LEU A 96 -3.68 0.71 -12.41
CA LEU A 96 -5.13 0.56 -12.28
C LEU A 96 -5.71 0.22 -13.66
N MET A 97 -6.44 -0.90 -13.73
CA MET A 97 -7.19 -1.32 -14.91
C MET A 97 -8.68 -1.35 -14.61
N ARG A 98 -9.46 -0.74 -15.49
CA ARG A 98 -10.90 -0.69 -15.46
C ARG A 98 -11.48 -1.70 -16.44
N TYR A 99 -12.38 -2.53 -15.94
CA TYR A 99 -13.19 -3.47 -16.71
C TYR A 99 -14.65 -3.21 -16.38
N GLU A 100 -15.59 -3.68 -17.19
CA GLU A 100 -17.04 -3.44 -17.02
C GLU A 100 -17.54 -3.53 -15.57
N SER A 101 -17.13 -4.58 -14.84
CA SER A 101 -17.54 -4.83 -13.45
C SER A 101 -16.40 -4.85 -12.43
N ARG A 102 -15.16 -4.58 -12.85
CA ARG A 102 -13.97 -4.72 -12.00
C ARG A 102 -13.04 -3.51 -12.08
N ARG A 103 -12.41 -3.21 -10.95
CA ARG A 103 -11.29 -2.28 -10.80
C ARG A 103 -10.13 -3.08 -10.24
N THR A 104 -9.22 -3.47 -11.13
CA THR A 104 -8.11 -4.36 -10.81
C THR A 104 -6.83 -3.57 -10.69
N LEU A 105 -6.13 -3.74 -9.58
CA LEU A 105 -4.80 -3.16 -9.37
C LEU A 105 -3.72 -4.20 -9.64
N CYS A 106 -2.80 -3.89 -10.54
CA CYS A 106 -1.55 -4.63 -10.70
C CYS A 106 -0.47 -3.94 -9.88
N ILE A 107 -0.01 -4.61 -8.82
CA ILE A 107 0.94 -4.04 -7.84
C ILE A 107 2.27 -4.79 -7.84
N SER A 108 3.32 -4.06 -7.51
CA SER A 108 4.69 -4.52 -7.39
C SER A 108 4.99 -5.04 -5.99
N THR A 109 5.88 -6.03 -5.89
CA THR A 109 6.38 -6.59 -4.62
C THR A 109 7.88 -6.34 -4.42
N GLN A 110 8.60 -5.91 -5.46
CA GLN A 110 10.04 -5.64 -5.42
C GLN A 110 10.37 -4.43 -6.31
N ALA A 111 11.48 -3.76 -6.00
CA ALA A 111 12.12 -2.85 -6.94
C ALA A 111 13.08 -3.67 -7.83
N GLY A 112 12.68 -3.89 -9.08
CA GLY A 112 13.34 -4.85 -9.98
C GLY A 112 12.98 -6.31 -9.67
N CYS A 113 13.62 -7.27 -10.32
CA CYS A 113 13.38 -8.70 -10.09
C CYS A 113 14.63 -9.56 -10.33
N ALA A 114 14.86 -10.55 -9.47
CA ALA A 114 16.04 -11.43 -9.53
C ALA A 114 15.86 -12.62 -10.49
N MET A 115 14.64 -12.90 -10.95
CA MET A 115 14.34 -14.12 -11.71
C MET A 115 14.95 -14.14 -13.11
N GLY A 116 15.34 -12.99 -13.66
CA GLY A 116 16.06 -12.92 -14.94
C GLY A 116 15.29 -13.47 -16.14
N CYS A 117 13.96 -13.52 -16.09
CA CYS A 117 13.14 -13.96 -17.21
C CYS A 117 13.43 -13.11 -18.46
N VAL A 118 13.93 -13.72 -19.53
CA VAL A 118 14.51 -13.00 -20.69
C VAL A 118 13.51 -12.11 -21.43
N PHE A 119 12.23 -12.43 -21.35
CA PHE A 119 11.13 -11.67 -21.95
C PHE A 119 10.60 -10.53 -21.06
N CYS A 120 11.06 -10.44 -19.80
CA CYS A 120 10.55 -9.50 -18.82
C CYS A 120 11.51 -8.33 -18.63
N ALA A 121 11.05 -7.10 -18.93
CA ALA A 121 11.84 -5.88 -18.73
C ALA A 121 12.33 -5.73 -17.27
N THR A 122 11.47 -6.03 -16.29
CA THR A 122 11.83 -6.00 -14.86
C THR A 122 12.94 -6.99 -14.52
N GLY A 123 12.98 -8.15 -15.18
CA GLY A 123 14.06 -9.13 -15.04
C GLY A 123 15.39 -8.61 -15.58
N GLN A 124 15.36 -7.88 -16.70
CA GLN A 124 16.56 -7.27 -17.31
C GLN A 124 17.12 -6.10 -16.47
N MET A 125 16.29 -5.39 -15.72
CA MET A 125 16.71 -4.33 -14.79
C MET A 125 17.53 -4.87 -13.59
N GLY A 126 17.43 -6.18 -13.34
CA GLY A 126 17.99 -6.86 -12.18
C GLY A 126 17.26 -6.53 -10.88
N PHE A 127 17.60 -7.26 -9.83
CA PHE A 127 17.04 -7.07 -8.50
C PHE A 127 17.73 -5.91 -7.76
N LYS A 128 16.94 -5.09 -7.06
CA LYS A 128 17.48 -4.04 -6.17
C LYS A 128 17.15 -4.32 -4.72
N ARG A 129 15.86 -4.47 -4.38
CA ARG A 129 15.41 -4.84 -3.03
C ARG A 129 13.97 -5.32 -3.03
N HIS A 130 13.59 -5.96 -1.93
CA HIS A 130 12.20 -6.19 -1.58
C HIS A 130 11.50 -4.90 -1.15
N LEU A 131 10.20 -4.81 -1.44
CA LEU A 131 9.34 -3.81 -0.84
C LEU A 131 8.93 -4.24 0.57
N THR A 132 8.77 -3.28 1.47
CA THR A 132 8.12 -3.54 2.75
C THR A 132 6.63 -3.79 2.53
N ALA A 133 5.97 -4.38 3.52
CA ALA A 133 4.54 -4.60 3.41
C ALA A 133 3.75 -3.28 3.31
N GLY A 134 4.21 -2.21 3.98
CA GLY A 134 3.63 -0.88 3.87
C GLY A 134 3.76 -0.25 2.48
N GLU A 135 4.90 -0.45 1.81
CA GLU A 135 5.09 -0.02 0.41
C GLU A 135 4.17 -0.79 -0.56
N ILE A 136 3.92 -2.08 -0.31
CA ILE A 136 2.98 -2.89 -1.10
C ILE A 136 1.54 -2.40 -0.89
N VAL A 137 1.13 -2.20 0.37
CA VAL A 137 -0.21 -1.69 0.73
C VAL A 137 -0.43 -0.29 0.16
N ALA A 138 0.56 0.60 0.24
CA ALA A 138 0.45 1.98 -0.20
C ALA A 138 0.06 2.12 -1.69
N GLN A 139 0.46 1.16 -2.54
CA GLN A 139 0.06 1.14 -3.96
C GLN A 139 -1.46 0.98 -4.09
N VAL A 140 -2.05 0.09 -3.29
CA VAL A 140 -3.50 -0.14 -3.26
C VAL A 140 -4.23 1.08 -2.70
N MET A 141 -3.73 1.63 -1.59
CA MET A 141 -4.35 2.78 -0.93
C MET A 141 -4.34 4.04 -1.81
N TYR A 142 -3.29 4.23 -2.60
CA TYR A 142 -3.21 5.33 -3.58
C TYR A 142 -4.37 5.29 -4.58
N TYR A 143 -4.58 4.15 -5.25
CA TYR A 143 -5.67 4.01 -6.22
C TYR A 143 -7.04 3.93 -5.57
N ALA A 144 -7.15 3.36 -4.36
CA ALA A 144 -8.41 3.33 -3.63
C ALA A 144 -8.96 4.73 -3.38
N ARG A 145 -8.08 5.71 -3.08
CA ARG A 145 -8.48 7.12 -2.93
C ARG A 145 -9.00 7.71 -4.24
N GLN A 146 -8.26 7.53 -5.33
CA GLN A 146 -8.68 8.02 -6.65
C GLN A 146 -10.01 7.44 -7.10
N LEU A 147 -10.23 6.15 -6.84
CA LEU A 147 -11.49 5.47 -7.14
C LEU A 147 -12.64 6.00 -6.30
N LYS A 148 -12.39 6.22 -5.00
CA LYS A 148 -13.40 6.76 -4.08
C LYS A 148 -13.89 8.14 -4.52
N ASP A 149 -12.99 9.01 -5.00
CA ASP A 149 -13.34 10.34 -5.53
C ASP A 149 -14.26 10.26 -6.77
N GLN A 150 -14.27 9.11 -7.45
CA GLN A 150 -15.10 8.82 -8.62
C GLN A 150 -16.34 7.98 -8.27
N GLY A 151 -16.60 7.71 -6.99
CA GLY A 151 -17.70 6.86 -6.54
C GLY A 151 -17.47 5.36 -6.80
N GLU A 152 -16.23 4.96 -7.03
CA GLU A 152 -15.83 3.58 -7.31
C GLU A 152 -14.99 3.00 -6.16
N GLN A 153 -14.69 1.70 -6.25
CA GLN A 153 -13.86 1.00 -5.27
C GLN A 153 -12.97 -0.04 -5.94
N VAL A 154 -11.85 -0.38 -5.28
CA VAL A 154 -10.98 -1.49 -5.70
C VAL A 154 -11.75 -2.80 -5.54
N THR A 155 -11.77 -3.62 -6.60
CA THR A 155 -12.46 -4.92 -6.54
C THR A 155 -11.50 -6.10 -6.59
N ASN A 156 -10.29 -5.91 -7.11
CA ASN A 156 -9.31 -6.96 -7.34
C ASN A 156 -7.88 -6.43 -7.22
N VAL A 157 -6.98 -7.27 -6.73
CA VAL A 157 -5.54 -6.99 -6.66
C VAL A 157 -4.79 -8.18 -7.24
N VAL A 158 -3.93 -7.92 -8.22
CA VAL A 158 -3.03 -8.91 -8.81
C VAL A 158 -1.59 -8.51 -8.51
N LEU A 159 -0.80 -9.43 -7.96
CA LEU A 159 0.60 -9.22 -7.66
C LEU A 159 1.44 -9.60 -8.88
N MET A 160 1.21 -8.89 -9.98
CA MET A 160 1.79 -9.13 -11.31
C MET A 160 2.62 -7.92 -11.79
N GLY A 161 2.94 -7.00 -10.90
CA GLY A 161 3.78 -5.84 -11.20
C GLY A 161 5.26 -6.21 -11.23
N MET A 162 6.09 -5.35 -10.67
CA MET A 162 7.52 -5.59 -10.56
C MET A 162 7.83 -6.53 -9.38
N GLY A 163 8.58 -7.60 -9.66
CA GLY A 163 9.11 -8.51 -8.66
C GLY A 163 8.51 -9.90 -8.67
N GLU A 164 9.14 -10.81 -7.93
CA GLU A 164 8.66 -12.16 -7.66
C GLU A 164 8.05 -12.21 -6.24
N PRO A 165 6.71 -12.29 -6.09
CA PRO A 165 6.03 -12.22 -4.79
C PRO A 165 6.46 -13.30 -3.80
N PHE A 166 6.78 -14.51 -4.25
CA PHE A 166 7.26 -15.59 -3.36
C PHE A 166 8.71 -15.41 -2.95
N HIS A 167 9.50 -14.65 -3.71
CA HIS A 167 10.82 -14.21 -3.27
C HIS A 167 10.73 -13.07 -2.24
N ASN A 168 9.58 -12.39 -2.12
CA ASN A 168 9.27 -11.45 -1.02
C ASN A 168 8.12 -11.95 -0.13
N TYR A 169 8.07 -13.26 0.13
CA TYR A 169 6.91 -13.95 0.71
C TYR A 169 6.32 -13.28 1.97
N GLN A 170 7.18 -12.94 2.94
CA GLN A 170 6.76 -12.41 4.23
C GLN A 170 6.09 -11.04 4.11
N ASN A 171 6.67 -10.11 3.34
CA ASN A 171 6.06 -8.79 3.17
C ASN A 171 4.81 -8.86 2.29
N THR A 172 4.82 -9.73 1.27
CA THR A 172 3.68 -10.01 0.40
C THR A 172 2.47 -10.47 1.20
N LEU A 173 2.61 -11.52 2.01
CA LEU A 173 1.48 -12.03 2.80
C LEU A 173 1.00 -11.03 3.85
N LYS A 174 1.92 -10.38 4.57
CA LYS A 174 1.55 -9.32 5.50
C LYS A 174 0.75 -8.21 4.81
N ALA A 175 1.09 -7.82 3.58
CA ALA A 175 0.32 -6.82 2.85
C ALA A 175 -1.10 -7.32 2.49
N ILE A 176 -1.21 -8.57 2.05
CA ILE A 176 -2.51 -9.22 1.74
C ILE A 176 -3.37 -9.31 3.00
N ASP A 177 -2.81 -9.73 4.13
CA ASP A 177 -3.54 -9.86 5.40
C ASP A 177 -4.11 -8.51 5.85
N ARG A 178 -3.33 -7.42 5.75
CA ARG A 178 -3.81 -6.07 6.10
C ARG A 178 -4.94 -5.60 5.17
N LEU A 179 -4.83 -5.87 3.88
CA LEU A 179 -5.86 -5.52 2.90
C LEU A 179 -7.11 -6.43 3.01
N ASN A 180 -6.96 -7.65 3.52
CA ASN A 180 -8.05 -8.58 3.75
C ASN A 180 -8.77 -8.37 5.09
N ASP A 181 -8.13 -7.69 6.05
CA ASP A 181 -8.67 -7.51 7.40
C ASP A 181 -10.10 -6.93 7.38
N PRO A 182 -11.08 -7.63 7.99
CA PRO A 182 -12.49 -7.24 7.94
C PRO A 182 -12.82 -5.97 8.74
N LYS A 183 -11.92 -5.57 9.66
CA LYS A 183 -12.01 -4.31 10.41
C LYS A 183 -11.28 -3.17 9.69
N GLY A 184 -10.55 -3.47 8.62
CA GLY A 184 -9.79 -2.54 7.79
C GLY A 184 -10.38 -2.42 6.40
N PHE A 185 -9.58 -2.75 5.38
CA PHE A 185 -9.92 -2.57 3.96
C PHE A 185 -10.92 -3.62 3.46
N ASN A 186 -10.97 -4.79 4.13
CA ASN A 186 -11.98 -5.83 3.92
C ASN A 186 -12.10 -6.34 2.47
N LEU A 187 -10.98 -6.43 1.74
CA LEU A 187 -10.98 -7.03 0.41
C LEU A 187 -10.93 -8.55 0.54
N GLY A 188 -11.98 -9.26 0.10
CA GLY A 188 -12.06 -10.71 0.28
C GLY A 188 -10.93 -11.51 -0.39
N ALA A 189 -10.42 -12.56 0.26
CA ALA A 189 -9.25 -13.34 -0.19
C ALA A 189 -9.29 -13.80 -1.66
N ARG A 190 -10.48 -14.17 -2.18
CA ARG A 190 -10.68 -14.60 -3.58
C ARG A 190 -10.45 -13.48 -4.62
N ARG A 191 -10.26 -12.23 -4.17
CA ARG A 191 -10.01 -11.05 -5.01
C ARG A 191 -8.53 -10.75 -5.18
N PHE A 192 -7.67 -11.50 -4.49
CA PHE A 192 -6.22 -11.48 -4.69
C PHE A 192 -5.77 -12.58 -5.65
N THR A 193 -4.79 -12.28 -6.49
CA THR A 193 -4.08 -13.28 -7.29
C THR A 193 -2.59 -13.04 -7.15
N ILE A 194 -1.87 -14.06 -6.67
CA ILE A 194 -0.41 -14.07 -6.57
C ILE A 194 0.11 -14.84 -7.78
N SER A 195 1.06 -14.26 -8.51
CA SER A 195 1.67 -14.85 -9.70
C SER A 195 3.18 -14.78 -9.63
#